data_AF-A0A9E1I541-F1
#
_entry.id   AF-A0A9E1I541-F1
#
_cell.length_a   1.000
_cell.length_b   1.000
_cell.length_c   1.000
_cell.angle_alpha   90.00
_cell.angle_beta   90.00
_cell.angle_gamma   90.00
#
_symmetry.space_group_name_H-M   'P 1'
#
loop_
_entity.id
_entity.type
_entity.pdbx_description
1 polymer ?
#
loop_
_entity_poly.entity_id
_entity_poly.type
_entity_poly.pdbx_seq_one_letter_code
_entity_poly.pdbx_strand_id
1 'polypeptide(L)'
;MYCRECGKEIGSLKICPYCSADNRGKSRLTAGLLQILTGSLGLGRFYLGYNNIGTLQIVATIFSCGIAGTVWGFIDGVMILSGKVEKDADGNELLD
;
A
#
# COMPACT_ATOMS: atom_id res chain seq x y z
N MET A 1 10.02 -10.36 5.08
CA MET A 1 10.46 -9.66 3.86
C MET A 1 11.42 -10.53 3.07
N TYR A 2 11.20 -10.62 1.77
CA TYR A 2 12.07 -11.30 0.82
C TYR A 2 12.78 -10.26 -0.03
N CYS A 3 14.01 -10.55 -0.46
CA CYS A 3 14.71 -9.69 -1.39
C CYS A 3 14.08 -9.78 -2.79
N ARG A 4 13.76 -8.64 -3.42
CA ARG A 4 13.12 -8.60 -4.75
C ARG A 4 14.04 -9.06 -5.88
N GLU A 5 15.35 -8.97 -5.68
CA GLU A 5 16.35 -9.37 -6.68
C GLU A 5 16.75 -10.85 -6.56
N CYS A 6 16.93 -11.37 -5.34
CA CYS A 6 17.48 -12.73 -5.12
C CYS A 6 16.53 -13.71 -4.42
N GLY A 7 15.34 -13.27 -3.99
CA GLY A 7 14.32 -14.11 -3.37
C GLY A 7 14.64 -14.62 -1.96
N LYS A 8 15.81 -14.31 -1.38
CA LYS A 8 16.16 -14.76 -0.02
C LYS A 8 15.46 -13.93 1.05
N GLU A 9 15.19 -14.57 2.19
CA GLU A 9 14.64 -13.91 3.37
C GLU A 9 15.67 -12.97 3.99
N ILE A 10 15.30 -11.71 4.18
CA ILE A 10 16.19 -10.64 4.68
C ILE A 10 15.64 -9.94 5.93
N GLY A 11 14.56 -10.46 6.53
CA GLY A 11 14.02 -9.91 7.78
C GLY A 11 13.58 -8.44 7.63
N SER A 12 14.17 -7.52 8.39
CA SER A 12 13.98 -6.06 8.24
C SER A 12 15.28 -5.34 7.83
N LEU A 13 16.20 -6.04 7.14
CA LEU A 13 17.43 -5.44 6.63
C LEU A 13 17.14 -4.64 5.34
N LYS A 14 17.51 -3.36 5.35
CA LYS A 14 17.42 -2.46 4.18
C LYS A 14 18.30 -2.93 3.03
N ILE A 15 19.55 -3.32 3.31
CA ILE A 15 20.46 -3.91 2.33
C ILE A 15 20.41 -5.44 2.45
N CYS A 16 20.21 -6.13 1.33
CA CYS A 16 20.32 -7.59 1.31
C CYS A 16 21.80 -8.02 1.43
N PRO A 17 22.18 -8.85 2.41
CA PRO A 17 23.57 -9.28 2.59
C PRO A 17 24.07 -10.23 1.48
N TYR A 18 23.18 -10.80 0.67
CA TYR A 18 23.53 -11.78 -0.35
C TYR A 18 23.79 -11.18 -1.73
N CYS A 19 23.12 -10.08 -2.07
CA CYS A 19 23.21 -9.45 -3.39
C CYS A 19 23.43 -7.93 -3.33
N SER A 20 23.56 -7.36 -2.12
CA SER A 20 23.72 -5.92 -1.87
C SER A 20 22.62 -5.04 -2.46
N ALA A 21 21.48 -5.63 -2.84
CA ALA A 21 20.32 -4.88 -3.30
C ALA A 21 19.67 -4.10 -2.16
N ASP A 22 19.29 -2.86 -2.45
CA ASP A 22 18.55 -1.99 -1.53
C ASP A 22 17.06 -2.34 -1.59
N ASN A 23 16.56 -2.99 -0.54
CA ASN A 23 15.18 -3.42 -0.39
C ASN A 23 14.43 -2.42 0.49
N ARG A 24 14.45 -1.13 0.10
CA ARG A 24 13.63 -0.12 0.77
C ARG A 24 12.15 -0.47 0.68
N GLY A 25 11.46 -0.36 1.81
CA GLY A 25 10.01 -0.49 1.92
C GLY A 25 9.27 0.56 1.09
N LYS A 26 7.96 0.40 0.97
CA LYS A 26 7.09 1.36 0.26
C LYS A 26 6.84 2.59 1.15
N SER A 27 6.71 3.77 0.55
CA SER A 27 6.50 5.02 1.31
C SER A 27 5.05 5.21 1.75
N ARG A 28 4.85 5.55 3.03
CA ARG A 28 3.54 5.84 3.65
C ARG A 28 2.86 7.04 3.02
N LEU A 29 3.63 8.12 2.85
CA LEU A 29 3.16 9.36 2.24
C LEU A 29 2.62 9.11 0.84
N THR A 30 3.39 8.42 0.00
CA THR A 30 2.96 8.07 -1.36
C THR A 30 1.70 7.22 -1.36
N ALA A 31 1.63 6.19 -0.51
CA ALA A 31 0.45 5.34 -0.40
C ALA A 31 -0.81 6.12 0.02
N GLY A 32 -0.69 7.00 1.03
CA GLY A 32 -1.80 7.79 1.54
C GLY A 32 -2.27 8.87 0.56
N LEU A 33 -1.35 9.60 -0.05
CA LEU A 33 -1.67 10.60 -1.10
C LEU A 33 -2.33 9.95 -2.31
N LEU A 34 -1.80 8.80 -2.76
CA LEU A 34 -2.40 8.06 -3.87
C LEU A 34 -3.81 7.54 -3.52
N GLN A 35 -4.03 7.13 -2.27
CA GLN A 35 -5.35 6.73 -1.81
C GLN A 35 -6.34 7.90 -1.73
N ILE A 36 -5.92 9.10 -1.29
CA ILE A 36 -6.81 10.28 -1.22
C ILE A 36 -7.14 10.80 -2.63
N LEU A 37 -6.12 10.99 -3.47
CA LEU A 37 -6.28 11.54 -4.82
C LEU A 37 -7.03 10.57 -5.74
N THR A 38 -6.91 9.27 -5.48
CA THR A 38 -7.57 8.23 -6.27
C THR A 38 -8.56 7.41 -5.46
N GLY A 39 -9.23 8.03 -4.49
CA GLY A 39 -10.08 7.35 -3.51
C GLY A 39 -11.19 6.48 -4.11
N SER A 40 -11.73 6.86 -5.28
CA SER A 40 -12.71 6.05 -6.01
C SER A 40 -12.12 4.83 -6.73
N LEU A 41 -10.81 4.82 -7.03
CA LEU A 41 -10.11 3.72 -7.70
C LEU A 41 -9.27 2.86 -6.75
N GLY A 42 -8.96 3.35 -5.53
CA GLY A 42 -8.23 2.58 -4.51
C GLY A 42 -6.75 2.34 -4.79
N LEU A 43 -6.11 3.20 -5.58
CA LEU A 43 -4.72 3.00 -6.04
C LEU A 43 -3.69 2.96 -4.90
N GLY A 44 -3.94 3.61 -3.76
CA GLY A 44 -3.05 3.52 -2.60
C GLY A 44 -3.02 2.11 -1.99
N ARG A 45 -4.15 1.40 -1.97
CA ARG A 45 -4.22 -0.01 -1.56
C ARG A 45 -3.53 -0.93 -2.57
N PHE A 46 -3.67 -0.67 -3.87
CA PHE A 46 -2.90 -1.36 -4.91
C PHE A 46 -1.39 -1.13 -4.76
N TYR A 47 -0.97 0.09 -4.44
CA TYR A 47 0.43 0.41 -4.20
C TYR A 47 1.00 -0.39 -3.02
N LEU A 48 0.23 -0.52 -1.94
CA LEU A 48 0.56 -1.36 -0.79
C LEU A 48 0.44 -2.87 -1.06
N GLY A 49 0.06 -3.29 -2.28
CA GLY A 49 -0.10 -4.70 -2.65
C GLY A 49 -1.41 -5.33 -2.16
N TYR A 50 -2.32 -4.55 -1.57
CA TYR A 50 -3.65 -5.00 -1.17
C TYR A 50 -4.61 -5.02 -2.37
N ASN A 51 -4.28 -5.81 -3.40
CA ASN A 51 -5.07 -5.89 -4.64
C ASN A 51 -6.53 -6.28 -4.37
N ASN A 52 -6.78 -7.22 -3.46
CA ASN A 52 -8.15 -7.65 -3.15
C ASN A 52 -9.00 -6.51 -2.56
N ILE A 53 -8.40 -5.66 -1.71
CA ILE A 53 -9.08 -4.51 -1.10
C ILE A 53 -9.31 -3.42 -2.16
N GLY A 54 -8.31 -3.16 -3.00
CA GLY A 54 -8.44 -2.20 -4.10
C GLY A 54 -9.52 -2.61 -5.11
N THR A 55 -9.59 -3.88 -5.49
CA THR A 55 -10.65 -4.40 -6.38
C THR A 55 -12.03 -4.28 -5.73
N LEU A 56 -12.17 -4.60 -4.45
CA LEU A 56 -13.43 -4.44 -3.72
C LEU A 56 -13.87 -2.97 -3.71
N GLN A 57 -12.93 -2.04 -3.56
CA GLN A 57 -13.19 -0.62 -3.56
C GLN A 57 -13.73 -0.16 -4.93
N ILE A 58 -13.12 -0.59 -6.04
CA ILE A 58 -13.62 -0.29 -7.39
C ILE A 58 -15.02 -0.85 -7.61
N VAL A 59 -15.28 -2.10 -7.20
CA VAL A 59 -16.61 -2.71 -7.30
C VAL A 59 -17.62 -1.90 -6.48
N ALA A 60 -17.29 -1.51 -5.25
CA ALA A 60 -18.15 -0.69 -4.41
C ALA A 60 -18.42 0.70 -5.03
N THR A 61 -17.40 1.30 -5.66
CA THR A 61 -17.51 2.55 -6.43
C THR A 61 -18.51 2.39 -7.58
N ILE A 62 -18.40 1.32 -8.38
CA ILE A 62 -19.29 1.07 -9.52
C ILE A 62 -20.74 0.85 -9.07
N PHE A 63 -20.95 0.00 -8.06
CA PHE A 63 -22.29 -0.32 -7.55
C PHE A 63 -22.96 0.86 -6.83
N SER A 64 -22.18 1.80 -6.28
CA SER A 64 -22.69 2.95 -5.51
C SER A 64 -22.61 4.29 -6.24
N CYS A 65 -22.52 4.29 -7.58
CA CYS A 65 -22.35 5.51 -8.40
C CYS A 65 -21.21 6.44 -7.93
N GLY A 66 -20.09 5.88 -7.46
CA GLY A 66 -18.89 6.63 -7.11
C GLY A 66 -18.83 7.17 -5.68
N ILE A 67 -19.96 7.22 -4.97
CA ILE A 67 -20.05 7.88 -3.66
C ILE A 67 -19.35 7.05 -2.58
N ALA A 68 -19.69 5.76 -2.49
CA ALA A 68 -19.13 4.87 -1.47
C ALA A 68 -17.60 4.73 -1.61
N GLY A 69 -17.10 4.65 -2.84
CA GLY A 69 -15.67 4.58 -3.13
C GLY A 69 -14.91 5.81 -2.68
N THR A 70 -15.45 7.00 -2.96
CA THR A 70 -14.79 8.27 -2.62
C THR A 70 -14.71 8.46 -1.11
N VAL A 71 -15.80 8.18 -0.38
CA VAL A 71 -15.83 8.27 1.09
C VAL A 71 -14.89 7.24 1.72
N TRP A 72 -14.93 5.99 1.23
CA TRP A 72 -14.02 4.95 1.69
C TRP A 72 -12.56 5.36 1.47
N GLY A 73 -12.21 5.77 0.25
CA GLY A 73 -10.83 6.12 -0.10
C GLY A 73 -10.30 7.33 0.66
N PHE A 74 -11.15 8.30 0.97
CA PHE A 74 -10.77 9.44 1.80
C PHE A 74 -10.44 9.01 3.24
N ILE A 75 -11.33 8.25 3.89
CA ILE A 75 -11.13 7.77 5.27
C ILE A 75 -9.90 6.84 5.34
N ASP A 76 -9.79 5.93 4.38
CA ASP A 76 -8.69 4.97 4.28
C ASP A 76 -7.35 5.66 4.00
N GLY A 77 -7.34 6.66 3.13
CA GLY A 77 -6.14 7.47 2.85
C GLY A 77 -5.66 8.25 4.07
N VAL A 78 -6.57 8.87 4.83
CA VAL A 78 -6.23 9.53 6.11
C VAL A 78 -5.69 8.52 7.13
N MET A 79 -6.24 7.31 7.17
CA MET A 79 -5.77 6.25 8.05
C MET A 79 -4.34 5.79 7.71
N ILE A 80 -4.02 5.68 6.41
CA ILE A 80 -2.66 5.37 5.93
C ILE A 80 -1.69 6.50 6.30
N LEU A 81 -2.07 7.76 6.09
CA LEU A 81 -1.24 8.92 6.46
C LEU A 81 -1.06 9.08 7.97
N SER A 82 -2.06 8.71 8.77
CA SER A 82 -1.98 8.76 10.23
C SER A 82 -1.09 7.66 10.83
N GLY A 83 -0.44 6.84 10.00
CA GLY A 83 0.43 5.76 10.46
C GLY A 83 -0.31 4.57 11.07
N LYS A 84 -1.65 4.52 10.99
CA LYS A 84 -2.42 3.35 11.45
C LYS A 84 -2.22 2.13 10.55
N VAL A 85 -1.72 2.34 9.33
CA VAL A 85 -1.27 1.28 8.44
C VAL A 85 0.25 1.23 8.50
N GLU A 86 0.79 0.17 9.10
CA GLU A 86 2.24 0.02 9.34
C GLU A 86 2.91 -0.94 8.36
N LYS A 87 2.13 -1.82 7.72
CA LYS A 87 2.64 -2.88 6.86
C LYS A 87 1.97 -2.87 5.50
N ASP A 88 2.73 -3.27 4.48
CA ASP A 88 2.21 -3.63 3.17
C ASP A 88 1.68 -5.09 3.16
N ALA A 89 1.08 -5.51 2.04
CA ALA A 89 0.57 -6.88 1.87
C ALA A 89 1.67 -7.95 1.95
N ASP A 90 2.92 -7.57 1.69
CA ASP A 90 4.10 -8.43 1.75
C ASP A 90 4.71 -8.49 3.16
N GLY A 91 4.11 -7.78 4.14
CA GLY A 91 4.54 -7.73 5.54
C GLY A 91 5.72 -6.79 5.82
N ASN A 92 6.10 -5.95 4.86
CA ASN A 92 7.18 -4.98 4.99
C ASN A 92 6.67 -3.72 5.69
N GLU A 93 7.52 -3.14 6.53
CA GLU A 93 7.26 -1.87 7.18
C GLU A 93 7.24 -0.74 6.14
N LEU A 94 6.27 0.14 6.28
CA LEU A 94 6.16 1.30 5.41
C LEU A 94 7.13 2.39 5.88
N LEU A 95 7.88 2.95 4.94
CA LEU A 95 8.82 4.03 5.21
C LEU A 95 8.05 5.32 5.47
N ASP A 96 8.32 5.93 6.63
CA ASP A 96 7.99 7.31 6.99
C ASP A 96 8.95 8.33 6.34
#